data_AF-A0A0D8B8P8-F1
#
_entry.id   AF-A0A0D8B8P8-F1
#
_cell.length_a   1.000
_cell.length_b   1.000
_cell.length_c   1.000
_cell.angle_alpha   90.00
_cell.angle_beta   90.00
_cell.angle_gamma   90.00
#
_symmetry.space_group_name_H-M   'P 1'
#
loop_
_entity.id
_entity.type
_entity.pdbx_description
1 polymer ?
#
loop_
_entity_poly.entity_id
_entity_poly.type
_entity_poly.pdbx_seq_one_letter_code
_entity_poly.pdbx_strand_id
1 'polypeptide(L)'
;MTDTNTYVHVDADTREVRIVRGEADKVGAIIGHLDAIYLTPGSYAADQAAGFPALGEATDNLLSTLEVRHVSDWSPVGQGLYAVVVETVPVPTAG
;
A
#
# COMPACT_ATOMS: atom_id res chain seq x y z
N MET A 1 -13.75 21.76 0.37
CA MET A 1 -13.78 20.39 0.91
C MET A 1 -12.39 19.85 0.69
N THR A 2 -11.61 19.73 1.75
CA THR A 2 -10.30 19.09 1.67
C THR A 2 -10.57 17.61 1.46
N ASP A 3 -10.14 17.04 0.34
CA ASP A 3 -10.26 15.61 0.06
C ASP A 3 -9.66 14.82 1.23
N THR A 4 -10.55 14.33 2.09
CA THR A 4 -10.22 13.59 3.32
C THR A 4 -10.16 12.11 2.98
N ASN A 5 -9.53 11.79 1.86
CA ASN A 5 -9.41 10.42 1.42
C ASN A 5 -8.28 9.77 2.22
N THR A 6 -8.55 8.57 2.72
CA THR A 6 -7.52 7.70 3.27
C THR A 6 -6.94 6.89 2.14
N TYR A 7 -5.63 6.67 2.19
CA TYR A 7 -4.93 5.95 1.16
C TYR A 7 -4.02 4.91 1.76
N VAL A 8 -3.82 3.83 1.02
CA VAL A 8 -2.74 2.88 1.28
C VAL A 8 -1.59 3.17 0.33
N HIS A 9 -0.38 3.17 0.85
CA HIS A 9 0.85 3.18 0.07
C HIS A 9 1.66 1.94 0.43
N VAL A 10 2.14 1.23 -0.57
CA VAL A 10 3.11 0.14 -0.40
C VAL A 10 4.38 0.50 -1.14
N ASP A 11 5.48 0.52 -0.40
CA ASP A 11 6.81 0.78 -0.93
C ASP A 11 7.41 -0.50 -1.52
N ALA A 12 7.87 -0.48 -2.77
CA ALA A 12 8.34 -1.70 -3.43
C ALA A 12 9.73 -2.15 -2.95
N ASP A 13 10.58 -1.22 -2.47
CA ASP A 13 11.93 -1.51 -2.02
C ASP A 13 11.93 -2.06 -0.58
N THR A 14 11.24 -1.37 0.31
CA THR A 14 11.15 -1.68 1.75
C THR A 14 10.00 -2.62 2.10
N ARG A 15 9.00 -2.74 1.22
CA ARG A 15 7.79 -3.56 1.41
C ARG A 15 6.93 -3.11 2.59
N GLU A 16 7.09 -1.85 3.01
CA GLU A 16 6.28 -1.25 4.05
C GLU A 16 4.92 -0.86 3.48
N VAL A 17 3.86 -1.30 4.17
CA VAL A 17 2.49 -0.90 3.88
C VAL A 17 2.08 0.16 4.89
N ARG A 18 1.64 1.30 4.37
CA ARG A 18 1.30 2.48 5.15
C ARG A 18 -0.12 2.95 4.84
N ILE A 19 -0.84 3.38 5.87
CA ILE A 19 -2.10 4.10 5.72
C ILE A 19 -1.85 5.60 5.93
N VAL A 20 -2.15 6.39 4.89
CA VAL A 20 -2.01 7.84 4.84
C VAL A 20 -3.40 8.46 4.92
N ARG A 21 -3.69 9.18 6.00
CA ARG A 21 -5.00 9.85 6.21
C ARG A 21 -4.92 11.33 5.79
N GLY A 22 -5.06 11.59 4.49
CA GLY A 22 -5.05 12.95 3.93
C GLY A 22 -3.80 13.78 4.28
N GLU A 23 -3.91 15.12 4.22
CA GLU A 23 -2.81 16.05 4.55
C GLU A 23 -2.38 16.04 6.02
N ALA A 24 -3.20 15.47 6.91
CA ALA A 24 -2.91 15.40 8.34
C ALA A 24 -1.78 14.42 8.65
N ASP A 25 -1.60 13.40 7.80
CA ASP A 25 -0.67 12.30 8.03
C ASP A 25 0.26 12.11 6.82
N LYS A 26 1.09 13.12 6.53
CA LYS A 26 1.96 13.16 5.33
C LYS A 26 2.91 11.97 5.18
N VAL A 27 3.18 11.24 6.27
CA VAL A 27 4.15 10.13 6.30
C VAL A 27 3.45 8.76 6.23
N GLY A 28 2.18 8.69 6.62
CA GLY A 28 1.47 7.42 6.79
C GLY A 28 1.86 6.70 8.08
N ALA A 29 0.90 6.04 8.73
CA ALA A 29 1.19 5.05 9.76
C ALA A 29 1.53 3.70 9.11
N ILE A 30 2.63 3.07 9.54
CA ILE A 30 2.97 1.71 9.09
C ILE A 30 2.00 0.73 9.74
N ILE A 31 1.33 -0.07 8.91
CA ILE A 31 0.34 -1.06 9.34
C ILE A 31 0.84 -2.50 9.14
N GLY A 32 1.94 -2.67 8.42
CA GLY A 32 2.59 -3.96 8.26
C GLY A 32 3.72 -3.93 7.24
N HIS A 33 4.38 -5.07 7.14
CA HIS A 33 5.46 -5.35 6.21
C HIS A 33 5.10 -6.58 5.40
N LEU A 34 5.26 -6.52 4.08
CA LEU A 34 5.04 -7.69 3.24
C LEU A 34 6.27 -8.59 3.25
N ASP A 35 6.03 -9.90 3.25
CA ASP A 35 7.06 -10.90 3.08
C ASP A 35 7.81 -10.69 1.76
N ALA A 36 9.02 -11.23 1.69
CA ALA A 36 9.81 -11.15 0.48
C ALA A 36 9.15 -11.89 -0.68
N ILE A 37 8.46 -11.14 -1.54
CA ILE A 37 8.10 -11.63 -2.88
C ILE A 37 9.42 -11.71 -3.64
N TYR A 38 9.88 -12.93 -3.93
CA TYR A 38 11.09 -13.16 -4.72
C TYR A 38 10.85 -12.69 -6.15
N LEU A 39 11.00 -11.39 -6.38
CA LEU A 39 11.22 -10.85 -7.70
C LEU A 39 12.61 -11.32 -8.12
N THR A 40 12.67 -12.16 -9.15
CA THR A 40 13.93 -12.50 -9.81
C THR A 40 14.68 -11.20 -10.10
N PRO A 41 15.99 -11.09 -9.82
CA PRO A 41 16.73 -9.84 -9.95
C PRO A 41 16.69 -9.36 -11.41
N GLY A 42 15.76 -8.45 -11.69
CA GLY A 42 15.54 -7.78 -12.96
C GLY A 42 15.57 -6.28 -12.72
N SER A 43 15.65 -5.49 -13.79
CA SER A 43 15.62 -4.04 -13.66
C SER A 43 14.29 -3.57 -13.08
N TYR A 44 14.30 -2.46 -12.34
CA TYR A 44 13.12 -1.76 -11.81
C TYR A 44 11.94 -1.66 -12.80
N ALA A 45 12.20 -1.55 -14.11
CA ALA A 45 11.19 -1.54 -15.16
C ALA A 45 10.51 -2.90 -15.43
N ALA A 46 11.22 -4.01 -15.27
CA ALA A 46 10.65 -5.36 -15.34
C ALA A 46 9.83 -5.69 -14.09
N ASP A 47 10.28 -5.22 -12.92
CA ASP A 47 9.54 -5.30 -11.66
C ASP A 47 8.29 -4.41 -11.67
N GLN A 48 8.30 -3.29 -12.40
CA GLN A 48 7.12 -2.45 -12.57
C GLN A 48 5.99 -3.16 -13.33
N ALA A 49 6.34 -3.95 -14.35
CA ALA A 49 5.37 -4.63 -15.22
C ALA A 49 4.88 -5.98 -14.65
N ALA A 50 5.73 -6.70 -13.91
CA ALA A 50 5.40 -8.02 -13.36
C ALA A 50 5.22 -8.04 -11.83
N GLY A 51 5.93 -7.16 -11.11
CA GLY A 51 5.97 -7.13 -9.65
C GLY A 51 4.87 -6.29 -9.02
N PHE A 52 4.37 -5.25 -9.68
CA PHE A 52 3.26 -4.44 -9.16
C PHE A 52 1.94 -5.21 -9.00
N PRO A 53 1.51 -6.06 -9.94
CA PRO A 53 0.34 -6.93 -9.70
C PRO A 53 0.51 -7.81 -8.46
N ALA A 54 1.68 -8.43 -8.28
CA ALA A 54 1.97 -9.29 -7.12
C ALA A 54 2.06 -8.49 -5.81
N LEU A 55 2.62 -7.28 -5.86
CA LEU A 55 2.71 -6.37 -4.72
C LEU A 55 1.32 -5.88 -4.29
N GLY A 56 0.46 -5.53 -5.26
CA GLY A 56 -0.94 -5.19 -5.02
C GLY A 56 -1.69 -6.35 -4.37
N GLU A 57 -1.58 -7.55 -4.93
CA GLU A 57 -2.23 -8.77 -4.39
C GLU A 57 -1.75 -9.10 -2.96
N ALA A 58 -0.45 -9.03 -2.70
CA ALA A 58 0.10 -9.23 -1.36
C ALA A 58 -0.40 -8.17 -0.37
N THR A 59 -0.53 -6.92 -0.82
CA THR A 59 -1.10 -5.84 -0.01
C THR A 59 -2.59 -6.06 0.25
N ASP A 60 -3.36 -6.49 -0.75
CA ASP A 60 -4.78 -6.79 -0.60
C ASP A 60 -5.03 -7.90 0.43
N ASN A 61 -4.18 -8.94 0.43
CA ASN A 61 -4.24 -9.99 1.44
C ASN A 61 -4.00 -9.42 2.85
N LEU A 62 -3.00 -8.56 3.04
CA LEU A 62 -2.76 -7.89 4.32
C LEU A 62 -3.95 -7.00 4.72
N LEU A 63 -4.43 -6.15 3.83
CA LEU A 63 -5.56 -5.25 4.10
C LEU A 63 -6.82 -6.02 4.46
N SER A 64 -7.07 -7.16 3.83
CA SER A 64 -8.21 -8.01 4.15
C SER A 64 -8.14 -8.58 5.58
N THR A 65 -6.94 -8.85 6.12
CA THR A 65 -6.80 -9.25 7.53
C THR A 65 -7.11 -8.12 8.51
N LEU A 66 -7.02 -6.88 8.05
CA LEU A 66 -7.25 -5.66 8.83
C LEU A 66 -8.64 -5.06 8.60
N GLU A 67 -9.51 -5.75 7.85
CA GLU A 67 -10.84 -5.24 7.46
C GLU A 67 -10.80 -3.89 6.70
N VAL A 68 -9.67 -3.63 6.02
CA VAL A 68 -9.48 -2.47 5.15
C VAL A 68 -9.73 -2.89 3.71
N ARG A 69 -10.45 -2.05 2.96
CA ARG A 69 -10.70 -2.29 1.54
C ARG A 69 -10.36 -1.07 0.70
N HIS A 70 -9.64 -1.30 -0.39
CA HIS A 70 -9.42 -0.28 -1.40
C HIS A 70 -10.67 -0.10 -2.30
N VAL A 71 -10.96 1.17 -2.63
CA VAL A 71 -12.11 1.58 -3.47
C VAL A 71 -11.66 2.12 -4.83
N SER A 72 -10.35 2.22 -5.05
CA SER A 72 -9.76 2.56 -6.35
C SER A 72 -8.84 1.44 -6.83
N ASP A 73 -8.56 1.43 -8.12
CA ASP A 73 -7.49 0.61 -8.68
C ASP A 73 -6.13 1.02 -8.10
N TRP A 74 -5.21 0.05 -8.05
CA TRP A 74 -3.81 0.28 -7.70
C TRP A 74 -3.13 1.14 -8.76
N SER A 75 -2.57 2.26 -8.33
CA SER A 75 -1.85 3.20 -9.20
C SER A 75 -0.37 3.25 -8.83
N PRO A 76 0.55 3.19 -9.81
CA PRO A 76 1.98 3.34 -9.53
C PRO A 76 2.31 4.79 -9.16
N VAL A 77 3.04 4.97 -8.06
CA VAL A 77 3.50 6.28 -7.58
C VAL A 77 4.92 6.14 -7.05
N GLY A 78 5.86 6.91 -7.62
CA GLY A 78 7.27 6.84 -7.21
C GLY A 78 7.80 5.41 -7.34
N GLN A 79 8.29 4.87 -6.22
CA GLN A 79 8.82 3.50 -6.06
C GLN A 79 7.82 2.53 -5.43
N GLY A 80 6.52 2.74 -5.60
CA GLY A 80 5.49 1.94 -4.95
C GLY A 80 4.15 1.95 -5.65
N LEU A 81 3.16 1.38 -4.95
CA LEU A 81 1.76 1.40 -5.35
C LEU A 81 0.93 2.16 -4.33
N TYR A 82 -0.15 2.74 -4.84
CA TYR A 82 -1.06 3.54 -4.05
C TYR A 82 -2.51 3.28 -4.47
N ALA A 83 -3.41 3.23 -3.49
CA ALA A 83 -4.85 3.14 -3.71
C ALA A 83 -5.62 3.89 -2.62
N VAL A 84 -6.80 4.40 -2.97
CA VAL A 84 -7.76 4.96 -2.01
C VAL A 84 -8.39 3.81 -1.23
N VAL A 85 -8.45 3.94 0.09
CA VAL A 85 -9.06 2.95 0.98
C VAL A 85 -10.19 3.55 1.79
N VAL A 86 -11.13 2.68 2.15
CA VAL A 86 -12.13 2.96 3.17
C VAL A 86 -11.84 2.04 4.35
N GLU A 87 -11.54 2.65 5.49
CA GLU A 87 -11.39 1.96 6.76
C GLU A 87 -12.80 1.64 7.29
N THR A 88 -13.16 0.36 7.40
CA THR A 88 -14.43 -0.04 8.04
C THR A 88 -14.31 -0.18 9.56
N VAL A 89 -13.07 -0.33 10.04
CA VAL A 89 -12.67 -0.40 11.45
C VAL A 89 -11.39 0.44 11.61
N PRO A 90 -11.20 1.18 12.73
CA PRO A 90 -9.96 1.91 12.97
C PRO A 90 -8.76 0.94 13.02
N VAL A 91 -7.83 1.10 12.08
CA VAL A 91 -6.64 0.25 12.03
C VAL A 91 -5.72 0.57 13.21
N PRO A 92 -5.31 -0.43 14.01
CA PRO A 92 -4.37 -0.21 15.09
C PRO A 92 -3.04 0.30 14.52
N THR A 93 -2.68 1.52 14.87
CA THR A 93 -1.37 2.08 14.55
C THR A 93 -0.35 1.42 15.46
N ALA A 94 0.66 0.76 14.89
CA ALA A 94 1.83 0.34 15.66
C ALA A 94 2.44 1.60 16.30
N GLY A 95 2.40 1.65 17.63
CA GLY A 95 2.98 2.72 18.45
C GLY A 95 4.49 2.57 18.58
#